data_AF-A0A9F5JDD0-F1
#
_entry.id   AF-A0A9F5JDD0-F1
#
_cell.length_a   1.000
_cell.length_b   1.000
_cell.length_c   1.000
_cell.angle_alpha   90.00
_cell.angle_beta   90.00
_cell.angle_gamma   90.00
#
_symmetry.space_group_name_H-M   'P 1'
#
loop_
_entity.id
_entity.type
_entity.pdbx_description
1 polymer ?
#
loop_
_entity_poly.entity_id
_entity_poly.type
_entity_poly.pdbx_seq_one_letter_code
_entity_poly.pdbx_strand_id
1 'polypeptide(L)'
;MHLQADVRAENHLPLRLWVESCVAGLSPLPTSGPQYDIMGSSGCLLDGREEGVSSTFLSPRLRQETLQFTVDAFRFTGEAQRLIYITCHLKVTPADRAPDAWNKACSFDAASRLWIPVEGPRGICSCCEARSCDGTVQEPELQGLNSEEMSWQRSLAGIPPPEMGQGWLNCLQQVKSNGVSQREPQCTHCRNPGNH
;
A
#
# COMPACT_ATOMS: atom_id res chain seq x y z
N MET A 1 0.48 -2.84 -11.89
CA MET A 1 0.23 -1.70 -12.82
C MET A 1 1.19 -0.58 -12.47
N HIS A 2 1.78 0.11 -13.45
CA HIS A 2 2.67 1.24 -13.22
C HIS A 2 1.94 2.54 -13.58
N LEU A 3 1.84 3.46 -12.62
CA LEU A 3 1.16 4.74 -12.77
C LEU A 3 2.17 5.87 -12.61
N GLN A 4 2.03 6.89 -13.46
CA GLN A 4 2.83 8.10 -13.41
C GLN A 4 1.92 9.31 -13.47
N ALA A 5 2.09 10.21 -12.52
CA ALA A 5 1.55 11.55 -12.57
C ALA A 5 2.68 12.52 -12.94
N ASP A 6 2.37 13.50 -13.79
CA ASP A 6 3.33 14.48 -14.30
C ASP A 6 2.64 15.84 -14.47
N VAL A 7 3.37 16.93 -14.19
CA VAL A 7 2.90 18.29 -14.44
C VAL A 7 3.88 19.02 -15.35
N ARG A 8 3.35 19.60 -16.43
CA ARG A 8 4.15 20.46 -17.31
C ARG A 8 4.28 21.85 -16.69
N ALA A 9 5.47 22.17 -16.20
CA ALA A 9 5.78 23.47 -15.61
C ALA A 9 6.33 24.46 -16.65
N GLU A 10 5.63 24.64 -17.79
CA GLU A 10 6.02 25.66 -18.76
C GLU A 10 5.77 27.06 -18.17
N ASN A 11 6.82 27.87 -18.03
CA ASN A 11 6.78 29.24 -17.49
C ASN A 11 6.33 29.38 -16.01
N HIS A 12 6.49 28.33 -15.20
CA HIS A 12 6.25 28.39 -13.76
C HIS A 12 7.56 28.24 -12.97
N LEU A 13 7.55 28.70 -11.71
CA LEU A 13 8.61 28.37 -10.75
C LEU A 13 8.72 26.85 -10.60
N PRO A 14 9.88 26.29 -10.21
CA PRO A 14 10.02 24.85 -9.99
C PRO A 14 8.94 24.31 -9.04
N LEU A 15 8.16 23.34 -9.52
CA LEU A 15 7.06 22.73 -8.78
C LEU A 15 7.42 21.30 -8.35
N ARG A 16 6.93 20.89 -7.19
CA ARG A 16 6.89 19.49 -6.75
C ARG A 16 5.46 18.98 -6.82
N LEU A 17 5.27 17.85 -7.50
CA LEU A 17 3.98 17.19 -7.68
C LEU A 17 3.69 16.20 -6.55
N TRP A 18 2.44 16.20 -6.08
CA TRP A 18 1.90 15.27 -5.11
C TRP A 18 0.59 14.66 -5.62
N VAL A 19 0.33 13.42 -5.22
CA VAL A 19 -0.95 12.77 -5.41
C VAL A 19 -1.62 12.74 -4.03
N GLU A 20 -2.74 13.42 -3.89
CA GLU A 20 -3.45 13.56 -2.62
C GLU A 20 -4.32 12.34 -2.32
N SER A 21 -5.05 11.88 -3.33
CA SER A 21 -5.89 10.69 -3.28
C SER A 21 -6.04 10.07 -4.67
N CYS A 22 -6.35 8.78 -4.71
CA CYS A 22 -6.75 8.05 -5.91
C CYS A 22 -7.83 7.04 -5.54
N VAL A 23 -8.96 7.08 -6.26
CA VAL A 23 -10.07 6.17 -6.07
C VAL A 23 -10.30 5.41 -7.36
N ALA A 24 -10.45 4.09 -7.25
CA ALA A 24 -10.90 3.26 -8.34
C ALA A 24 -12.42 3.08 -8.31
N GLY A 25 -13.06 3.14 -9.47
CA GLY A 25 -14.50 3.00 -9.65
C GLY A 25 -14.85 2.35 -10.99
N LEU A 26 -16.13 2.00 -11.17
CA LEU A 26 -16.66 1.50 -12.45
C LEU A 26 -16.93 2.60 -13.47
N SER A 27 -16.89 3.86 -13.02
CA SER A 27 -17.08 5.04 -13.84
C SER A 27 -16.06 6.11 -13.48
N PRO A 28 -15.75 7.06 -14.38
CA PRO A 28 -14.83 8.17 -14.10
C PRO A 28 -15.41 9.19 -13.11
N LEU A 29 -16.73 9.20 -12.90
CA LEU A 29 -17.42 10.13 -12.01
C LEU A 29 -17.75 9.45 -10.67
N PRO A 30 -17.84 10.22 -9.57
CA PRO A 30 -18.40 9.72 -8.33
C PRO A 30 -19.85 9.28 -8.59
N THR A 31 -20.09 7.98 -8.47
CA THR A 31 -21.39 7.35 -8.71
C THR A 31 -21.72 6.42 -7.56
N SER A 32 -22.98 6.01 -7.41
CA SER A 32 -23.44 5.05 -6.41
C SER A 32 -22.89 3.63 -6.57
N GLY A 33 -21.99 3.41 -7.51
CA GLY A 33 -21.30 2.15 -7.71
C GLY A 33 -20.18 1.95 -6.69
N PRO A 34 -19.65 0.73 -6.62
CA PRO A 34 -18.63 0.38 -5.64
C PRO A 34 -17.28 1.06 -5.98
N GLN A 35 -16.55 1.43 -4.93
CA GLN A 35 -15.31 2.22 -5.00
C GLN A 35 -14.20 1.55 -4.19
N TYR A 36 -12.95 1.89 -4.50
CA TYR A 36 -11.78 1.40 -3.78
C TYR A 36 -10.71 2.49 -3.66
N ASP A 37 -10.35 2.82 -2.42
CA ASP A 37 -9.34 3.83 -2.12
C ASP A 37 -7.94 3.25 -2.27
N ILE A 38 -7.30 3.53 -3.41
CA ILE A 38 -5.90 3.17 -3.65
C ILE A 38 -5.00 4.03 -2.78
N MET A 39 -5.33 5.32 -2.69
CA MET A 39 -4.55 6.32 -1.98
C MET A 39 -5.48 7.32 -1.29
N GLY A 40 -5.16 7.69 -0.07
CA GLY A 40 -5.93 8.63 0.74
C GLY A 40 -5.07 9.39 1.75
N SER A 41 -5.73 10.12 2.64
CA SER A 41 -5.08 10.82 3.77
C SER A 41 -3.90 11.70 3.35
N SER A 42 -4.06 12.45 2.25
CA SER A 42 -3.03 13.33 1.70
C SER A 42 -1.74 12.59 1.33
N GLY A 43 -1.84 11.57 0.47
CA GLY A 43 -0.67 10.89 -0.13
C GLY A 43 -0.19 9.62 0.58
N CYS A 44 -1.04 8.96 1.38
CA CYS A 44 -0.79 7.62 1.91
C CYS A 44 -1.29 6.57 0.92
N LEU A 45 -0.40 5.72 0.38
CA LEU A 45 -0.76 4.65 -0.55
C LEU A 45 -1.36 3.46 0.23
N LEU A 46 -2.67 3.53 0.48
CA LEU A 46 -3.42 2.60 1.32
C LEU A 46 -3.43 1.17 0.77
N ASP A 47 -3.45 1.01 -0.56
CA ASP A 47 -3.44 -0.30 -1.21
C ASP A 47 -2.21 -1.15 -0.80
N GLY A 48 -1.04 -0.53 -0.63
CA GLY A 48 0.19 -1.22 -0.21
C GLY A 48 0.20 -1.66 1.27
N ARG A 49 -0.77 -1.24 2.07
CA ARG A 49 -0.92 -1.66 3.47
C ARG A 49 -1.58 -3.02 3.62
N GLU A 50 -2.28 -3.47 2.58
CA GLU A 50 -3.01 -4.74 2.54
C GLU A 50 -2.04 -5.94 2.44
N GLU A 51 -2.43 -7.07 3.04
CA GLU A 51 -1.59 -8.26 3.06
C GLU A 51 -1.42 -8.85 1.65
N GLY A 52 -0.18 -9.20 1.30
CA GLY A 52 0.15 -9.77 0.00
C GLY A 52 0.14 -8.79 -1.17
N VAL A 53 -0.01 -7.49 -0.89
CA VAL A 53 0.04 -6.42 -1.90
C VAL A 53 1.43 -5.76 -1.91
N SER A 54 1.94 -5.47 -3.10
CA SER A 54 3.28 -4.92 -3.33
C SER A 54 3.27 -3.48 -3.89
N SER A 55 2.13 -2.81 -3.78
CA SER A 55 1.92 -1.44 -4.24
C SER A 55 2.78 -0.46 -3.45
N THR A 56 3.58 0.32 -4.16
CA THR A 56 4.55 1.22 -3.55
C THR A 56 4.84 2.43 -4.44
N PHE A 57 5.24 3.54 -3.83
CA PHE A 57 5.83 4.65 -4.57
C PHE A 57 7.25 4.27 -4.98
N LEU A 58 7.64 4.71 -6.18
CA LEU A 58 9.03 4.55 -6.61
C LEU A 58 9.88 5.64 -5.95
N SER A 59 10.90 5.21 -5.22
CA SER A 59 11.84 6.07 -4.50
C SER A 59 13.28 5.73 -4.89
N PRO A 60 14.17 6.73 -5.09
CA PRO A 60 13.91 8.17 -4.98
C PRO A 60 13.11 8.73 -6.17
N ARG A 61 12.49 9.90 -5.97
CA ARG A 61 11.83 10.65 -7.03
C ARG A 61 12.85 11.06 -8.11
N LEU A 62 12.53 10.81 -9.38
CA LEU A 62 13.40 11.17 -10.52
C LEU A 62 13.38 12.67 -10.85
N ARG A 63 12.20 13.30 -10.82
CA ARG A 63 11.96 14.71 -11.13
C ARG A 63 10.91 15.29 -10.20
N GLN A 64 11.07 16.53 -9.74
CA GLN A 64 10.18 17.14 -8.75
C GLN A 64 8.71 17.16 -9.22
N GLU A 65 8.52 17.39 -10.51
CA GLU A 65 7.26 17.47 -11.23
C GLU A 65 6.63 16.10 -11.59
N THR A 66 7.31 14.99 -11.30
CA THR A 66 6.84 13.63 -11.64
C THR A 66 6.75 12.78 -10.38
N LEU A 67 5.64 12.04 -10.21
CA LEU A 67 5.50 11.04 -9.14
C LEU A 67 5.06 9.70 -9.74
N GLN A 68 5.78 8.63 -9.41
CA GLN A 68 5.54 7.28 -9.93
C GLN A 68 5.22 6.32 -8.80
N PHE A 69 4.27 5.42 -9.04
CA PHE A 69 3.87 4.40 -8.09
C PHE A 69 3.32 3.15 -8.79
N THR A 70 3.36 2.03 -8.10
CA THR A 70 2.76 0.77 -8.51
C THR A 70 1.50 0.49 -7.74
N VAL A 71 0.54 -0.10 -8.43
CA VAL A 71 -0.69 -0.64 -7.86
C VAL A 71 -0.88 -2.04 -8.40
N ASP A 72 -1.01 -3.03 -7.54
CA ASP A 72 -1.29 -4.41 -7.96
C ASP A 72 -2.64 -4.48 -8.66
N ALA A 73 -2.70 -5.23 -9.77
CA ALA A 73 -3.93 -5.31 -10.54
C ALA A 73 -5.03 -5.97 -9.71
N PHE A 74 -6.22 -5.37 -9.71
CA PHE A 74 -7.40 -5.90 -9.04
C PHE A 74 -8.61 -5.76 -9.96
N ARG A 75 -9.69 -6.42 -9.56
CA ARG A 75 -10.98 -6.29 -10.21
C ARG A 75 -12.07 -6.19 -9.18
N PHE A 76 -13.18 -5.75 -9.70
CA PHE A 76 -14.41 -5.61 -8.98
C PHE A 76 -15.25 -6.90 -9.07
N THR A 77 -15.73 -7.45 -7.94
CA THR A 77 -16.51 -8.71 -7.91
C THR A 77 -17.99 -8.42 -8.01
N GLY A 78 -18.73 -9.39 -8.54
CA GLY A 78 -20.14 -9.17 -8.91
C GLY A 78 -20.31 -8.34 -10.18
N GLU A 79 -19.26 -7.65 -10.63
CA GLU A 79 -19.31 -6.78 -11.80
C GLU A 79 -18.98 -7.52 -13.10
N ALA A 80 -19.86 -7.38 -14.09
CA ALA A 80 -19.65 -7.95 -15.43
C ALA A 80 -18.52 -7.22 -16.19
N GLN A 81 -18.33 -5.94 -15.89
CA GLN A 81 -17.32 -5.10 -16.51
C GLN A 81 -15.92 -5.44 -15.99
N ARG A 82 -14.98 -5.67 -16.92
CA ARG A 82 -13.56 -5.95 -16.62
C ARG A 82 -12.67 -4.71 -16.71
N LEU A 83 -13.26 -3.53 -16.56
CA LEU A 83 -12.59 -2.24 -16.68
C LEU A 83 -12.80 -1.49 -15.37
N ILE A 84 -11.75 -0.83 -14.91
CA ILE A 84 -11.78 0.10 -13.78
C ILE A 84 -11.31 1.47 -14.28
N TYR A 85 -11.85 2.52 -13.68
CA TYR A 85 -11.38 3.89 -13.83
C TYR A 85 -10.65 4.28 -12.54
N ILE A 86 -9.50 4.94 -12.67
CA ILE A 86 -8.76 5.49 -11.54
C ILE A 86 -8.80 7.00 -11.66
N THR A 87 -9.42 7.65 -10.68
CA THR A 87 -9.49 9.11 -10.60
C THR A 87 -8.63 9.58 -9.44
N CYS A 88 -7.67 10.46 -9.73
CA CYS A 88 -6.72 10.97 -8.75
C CYS A 88 -6.83 12.49 -8.59
N HIS A 89 -6.66 12.96 -7.36
CA HIS A 89 -6.50 14.37 -7.05
C HIS A 89 -5.02 14.70 -6.95
N LEU A 90 -4.55 15.58 -7.84
CA LEU A 90 -3.17 16.02 -7.91
C LEU A 90 -3.04 17.41 -7.29
N LYS A 91 -1.92 17.67 -6.61
CA LYS A 91 -1.58 18.99 -6.08
C LYS A 91 -0.11 19.29 -6.27
N VAL A 92 0.25 20.57 -6.21
CA VAL A 92 1.62 21.03 -6.39
C VAL A 92 2.03 21.98 -5.28
N THR A 93 3.31 21.94 -4.94
CA THR A 93 3.96 22.94 -4.06
C THR A 93 5.19 23.52 -4.78
N PRO A 94 5.72 24.67 -4.35
CA PRO A 94 7.08 25.06 -4.71
C PRO A 94 8.08 23.92 -4.39
N ALA A 95 9.05 23.70 -5.26
CA ALA A 95 9.98 22.58 -5.14
C ALA A 95 10.94 22.69 -3.93
N ASP A 96 11.18 23.91 -3.44
CA ASP A 96 12.01 24.20 -2.27
C ASP A 96 11.25 24.03 -0.94
N ARG A 97 9.91 23.97 -0.98
CA ARG A 97 9.09 23.70 0.22
C ARG A 97 9.39 22.31 0.77
N ALA A 98 9.67 22.23 2.06
CA ALA A 98 9.87 20.95 2.75
C ALA A 98 8.58 20.11 2.74
N PRO A 99 8.67 18.77 2.54
CA PRO A 99 7.53 17.87 2.70
C PRO A 99 6.94 17.95 4.11
N ASP A 100 5.62 17.86 4.21
CA ASP A 100 4.87 17.96 5.46
C ASP A 100 3.75 16.91 5.52
N ALA A 101 2.97 16.88 6.61
CA ALA A 101 1.88 15.91 6.77
C ALA A 101 0.77 16.04 5.71
N TRP A 102 0.70 17.17 4.99
CA TRP A 102 -0.25 17.40 3.90
C TRP A 102 0.35 17.10 2.53
N ASN A 103 1.65 17.34 2.35
CA ASN A 103 2.37 17.25 1.09
C ASN A 103 3.45 16.18 1.22
N LYS A 104 3.03 14.93 1.02
CA LYS A 104 3.84 13.73 1.17
C LYS A 104 3.44 12.65 0.17
N ALA A 105 4.30 11.66 0.04
CA ALA A 105 4.04 10.42 -0.68
C ALA A 105 4.58 9.28 0.19
N CYS A 106 3.70 8.50 0.79
CA CYS A 106 4.03 7.49 1.80
C CYS A 106 3.64 6.10 1.33
N SER A 107 4.57 5.16 1.44
CA SER A 107 4.34 3.72 1.21
C SER A 107 4.50 2.95 2.49
N PHE A 108 3.67 1.93 2.68
CA PHE A 108 3.84 1.00 3.77
C PHE A 108 4.92 -0.03 3.41
N ASP A 109 5.93 -0.16 4.26
CA ASP A 109 6.91 -1.23 4.17
C ASP A 109 6.48 -2.39 5.08
N ALA A 110 6.05 -3.50 4.47
CA ALA A 110 5.60 -4.68 5.20
C ALA A 110 6.71 -5.31 6.06
N ALA A 111 7.98 -5.16 5.68
CA ALA A 111 9.10 -5.74 6.42
C ALA A 111 9.33 -5.02 7.76
N SER A 112 9.36 -3.68 7.75
CA SER A 112 9.51 -2.89 8.97
C SER A 112 8.18 -2.56 9.68
N ARG A 113 7.04 -2.78 9.01
CA ARG A 113 5.69 -2.36 9.45
C ARG A 113 5.58 -0.87 9.69
N LEU A 114 6.29 -0.09 8.88
CA LEU A 114 6.33 1.37 8.99
C LEU A 114 5.90 2.02 7.68
N TRP A 115 5.32 3.21 7.80
CA TRP A 115 5.11 4.08 6.67
C TRP A 115 6.37 4.87 6.36
N ILE A 116 6.85 4.79 5.12
CA ILE A 116 8.08 5.39 4.65
C ILE A 116 7.76 6.45 3.60
N PRO A 117 8.21 7.71 3.79
CA PRO A 117 8.06 8.73 2.77
C PRO A 117 9.03 8.49 1.61
N VAL A 118 8.62 8.88 0.40
CA VAL A 118 9.54 9.01 -0.75
C VAL A 118 10.64 10.03 -0.43
N GLU A 119 10.26 11.13 0.21
CA GLU A 119 11.16 12.24 0.56
C GLU A 119 10.68 12.97 1.82
N GLY A 120 11.61 13.55 2.57
CA GLY A 120 11.33 14.26 3.81
C GLY A 120 11.47 13.40 5.08
N PRO A 121 11.12 13.97 6.26
CA PRO A 121 11.28 13.28 7.54
C PRO A 121 10.34 12.08 7.68
N ARG A 122 10.82 10.98 8.26
CA ARG A 122 9.98 9.77 8.50
C ARG A 122 8.68 10.05 9.25
N GLY A 123 8.69 11.02 10.16
CA GLY A 123 7.53 11.35 11.00
C GLY A 123 6.31 11.89 10.26
N ILE A 124 6.46 12.38 9.02
CA ILE A 124 5.34 12.95 8.24
C ILE A 124 4.32 11.89 7.83
N CYS A 125 4.71 10.61 7.79
CA CYS A 125 3.83 9.49 7.43
C CYS A 125 3.17 8.81 8.64
N SER A 126 3.44 9.26 9.86
CA SER A 126 2.89 8.63 11.08
C SER A 126 1.35 8.64 11.11
N CYS A 127 0.73 9.64 10.49
CA CYS A 127 -0.71 9.79 10.37
C CYS A 127 -1.37 8.79 9.40
N CYS A 128 -0.61 8.11 8.54
CA CYS A 128 -1.15 7.19 7.54
C CYS A 128 -1.77 5.93 8.16
N GLU A 129 -1.23 5.45 9.29
CA GLU A 129 -1.79 4.26 9.95
C GLU A 129 -3.19 4.53 10.50
N ALA A 130 -3.41 5.70 11.09
CA ALA A 130 -4.71 6.14 11.57
C ALA A 130 -5.63 6.66 10.44
N ARG A 131 -5.11 6.79 9.22
CA ARG A 131 -5.78 7.42 8.06
C ARG A 131 -6.30 8.85 8.33
N SER A 132 -5.82 9.50 9.39
CA SER A 132 -6.19 10.86 9.78
C SER A 132 -4.94 11.76 9.75
N CYS A 133 -4.72 12.38 8.59
CA CYS A 133 -3.65 13.37 8.39
C CYS A 133 -4.19 14.80 8.40
N ASP A 134 -5.46 15.00 8.80
CA ASP A 134 -6.13 16.30 8.71
C ASP A 134 -5.87 17.25 9.90
N GLY A 135 -5.14 16.78 10.92
CA GLY A 135 -4.83 17.55 12.12
C GLY A 135 -6.01 17.70 13.08
N THR A 136 -7.16 17.07 12.81
CA THR A 136 -8.26 16.96 13.76
C THR A 136 -8.16 15.61 14.49
N VAL A 137 -7.81 15.66 15.78
CA VAL A 137 -8.10 14.56 16.68
C VAL A 137 -9.61 14.53 16.83
N GLN A 138 -10.29 13.71 16.04
CA GLN A 138 -11.70 13.41 16.26
C GLN A 138 -11.78 12.27 17.29
N GLU A 139 -12.37 12.61 18.44
CA GLU A 139 -12.85 11.66 19.45
C GLU A 139 -13.76 10.62 18.78
N PRO A 140 -13.74 9.33 19.19
CA PRO A 140 -14.43 8.28 18.45
C PRO A 140 -15.95 8.45 18.57
N GLU A 141 -16.55 9.13 17.61
CA GLU A 141 -17.99 9.10 17.40
C GLU A 141 -18.31 7.78 16.69
N LEU A 142 -18.92 6.86 17.44
CA LEU A 142 -19.50 5.62 16.93
C LEU A 142 -20.59 5.96 15.91
N GLN A 143 -20.22 6.11 14.65
CA GLN A 143 -21.13 6.02 13.53
C GLN A 143 -20.81 4.72 12.78
N GLY A 144 -21.68 3.74 13.03
CA GLY A 144 -21.59 2.42 12.44
C GLY A 144 -21.60 2.50 10.92
N LEU A 145 -20.46 2.17 10.32
CA LEU A 145 -20.44 1.65 8.96
C LEU A 145 -20.93 0.21 9.04
N ASN A 146 -22.16 0.02 8.58
CA ASN A 146 -22.64 -1.24 8.05
C ASN A 146 -21.52 -1.90 7.22
N SER A 147 -20.92 -2.96 7.77
CA SER A 147 -20.01 -3.81 7.04
C SER A 147 -20.83 -4.66 6.07
N GLU A 148 -21.18 -4.09 4.91
CA GLU A 148 -21.25 -4.91 3.72
C GLU A 148 -19.81 -5.31 3.38
N GLU A 149 -19.46 -6.46 3.95
CA GLU A 149 -18.40 -7.37 3.55
C GLU A 149 -17.80 -7.02 2.17
N MET A 150 -16.56 -6.50 2.20
CA MET A 150 -15.59 -6.41 1.11
C MET A 150 -16.09 -6.99 -0.23
N SER A 151 -16.69 -6.14 -1.07
CA SER A 151 -17.19 -6.55 -2.39
C SER A 151 -16.08 -6.79 -3.41
N TRP A 152 -14.80 -6.69 -3.02
CA TRP A 152 -13.63 -6.84 -3.87
C TRP A 152 -12.78 -8.06 -3.47
N GLN A 153 -12.69 -9.03 -4.37
CA GLN A 153 -11.81 -10.19 -4.27
C GLN A 153 -10.73 -10.05 -5.34
N ARG A 154 -9.48 -10.05 -4.88
CA ARG A 154 -8.35 -10.30 -5.77
C ARG A 154 -8.46 -11.73 -6.27
N SER A 155 -8.29 -11.94 -7.56
CA SER A 155 -7.99 -13.27 -8.08
C SER A 155 -6.58 -13.63 -7.59
N LEU A 156 -6.50 -14.17 -6.37
CA LEU A 156 -5.38 -15.02 -5.99
C LEU A 156 -5.36 -16.13 -7.04
N ALA A 157 -4.38 -16.10 -7.92
CA ALA A 157 -4.11 -17.23 -8.77
C ALA A 157 -3.69 -18.39 -7.84
N GLY A 158 -4.64 -19.23 -7.42
CA GLY A 158 -4.47 -20.65 -7.16
C GLY A 158 -3.34 -21.12 -6.24
N ILE A 159 -2.88 -20.34 -5.26
CA ILE A 159 -1.95 -20.86 -4.23
C ILE A 159 -2.77 -21.15 -2.96
N PRO A 160 -3.04 -22.41 -2.61
CA PRO A 160 -3.57 -22.71 -1.28
C PRO A 160 -2.54 -22.27 -0.23
N PRO A 161 -2.99 -21.69 0.90
CA PRO A 161 -2.09 -21.38 2.01
C PRO A 161 -1.32 -22.65 2.39
N PRO A 162 -0.01 -22.58 2.69
CA PRO A 162 0.66 -23.72 3.28
C PRO A 162 -0.07 -24.03 4.59
N GLU A 163 -0.73 -25.19 4.65
CA GLU A 163 -1.20 -25.74 5.91
C GLU A 163 -0.01 -25.69 6.88
N MET A 164 -0.17 -24.92 7.96
CA MET A 164 0.75 -24.94 9.09
C MET A 164 0.65 -26.31 9.75
N GLY A 165 1.28 -27.31 9.14
CA GLY A 165 1.46 -28.63 9.70
C GLY A 165 2.24 -28.53 11.00
N GLN A 166 1.91 -29.41 11.94
CA GLN A 166 2.47 -29.54 13.29
C GLN A 166 4.01 -29.66 13.34
N GLY A 167 4.70 -29.76 12.20
CA GLY A 167 6.17 -29.71 12.10
C GLY A 167 6.78 -28.36 12.54
N TRP A 168 6.07 -27.23 12.42
CA TRP A 168 6.59 -25.92 12.84
C TRP A 168 6.64 -25.75 14.37
N LEU A 169 5.70 -26.35 15.11
CA LEU A 169 5.74 -26.38 16.58
C LEU A 169 6.99 -27.12 17.08
N ASN A 170 7.39 -28.19 16.39
CA ASN A 170 8.58 -28.97 16.76
C ASN A 170 9.90 -28.20 16.48
N CYS A 171 9.98 -27.40 15.41
CA CYS A 171 11.18 -26.61 15.10
C CYS A 171 11.40 -25.46 16.11
N LEU A 172 10.32 -24.77 16.50
CA LEU A 172 10.38 -23.72 17.52
C LEU A 172 10.69 -24.28 18.92
N GLN A 173 10.29 -25.52 19.24
CA GLN A 173 10.68 -26.20 20.47
C GLN A 173 12.15 -26.65 20.45
N GLN A 174 12.69 -27.04 19.29
CA GLN A 174 14.11 -27.43 19.17
C GLN A 174 15.07 -26.24 19.34
N VAL A 175 14.68 -25.04 18.91
CA VAL A 175 15.48 -23.81 19.08
C VAL A 175 15.46 -23.30 20.53
N LYS A 176 14.42 -23.61 21.31
CA LYS A 176 14.35 -23.25 22.73
C LYS A 176 15.17 -24.18 23.65
N SER A 177 15.49 -25.40 23.22
CA SER A 177 16.27 -26.35 24.04
C SER A 177 17.78 -26.28 23.80
N ASN A 178 18.23 -25.89 22.61
CA ASN A 178 19.65 -25.75 22.28
C ASN A 178 19.98 -24.27 22.08
N GLY A 179 20.57 -23.66 23.11
CA GLY A 179 20.98 -22.25 23.12
C GLY A 179 21.71 -21.82 21.84
N VAL A 180 21.48 -20.56 21.47
CA VAL A 180 22.01 -19.89 20.27
C VAL A 180 23.50 -20.15 20.09
N SER A 181 23.85 -21.02 19.14
CA SER A 181 25.22 -21.19 18.67
C SER A 181 25.33 -20.68 17.24
N GLN A 182 26.22 -19.72 17.05
CA GLN A 182 26.47 -19.04 15.78
C GLN A 182 27.15 -20.00 14.79
N ARG A 183 26.40 -20.46 13.79
CA ARG A 183 26.86 -20.78 12.42
C ARG A 183 25.64 -21.11 11.57
N GLU A 184 25.53 -20.47 10.40
CA GLU A 184 24.45 -20.65 9.43
C GLU A 184 24.21 -22.14 9.09
N PRO A 185 22.96 -22.63 9.09
CA PRO A 185 22.63 -23.87 8.42
C PRO A 185 22.26 -23.60 6.96
N GLN A 186 23.08 -24.12 6.05
CA GLN A 186 22.67 -24.36 4.67
C GLN A 186 21.64 -25.49 4.63
N CYS A 187 20.39 -25.18 4.28
CA CYS A 187 19.36 -26.19 4.04
C CYS A 187 19.44 -26.70 2.60
N THR A 188 20.27 -27.71 2.35
CA THR A 188 20.23 -28.51 1.12
C THR A 188 19.24 -29.67 1.25
N HIS A 189 18.24 -29.68 0.36
CA HIS A 189 17.34 -30.79 0.00
C HIS A 189 16.33 -31.31 1.06
N CYS A 190 15.04 -31.02 0.82
CA CYS A 190 13.93 -31.79 1.40
C CYS A 190 13.34 -32.71 0.32
N ARG A 191 13.52 -34.02 0.47
CA ARG A 191 12.92 -35.08 -0.37
C ARG A 191 11.56 -35.45 0.22
N ASN A 192 10.53 -35.51 -0.61
CA ASN A 192 9.15 -35.80 -0.21
C ASN A 192 8.97 -37.33 0.06
N PRO A 193 8.51 -37.78 1.24
CA PRO A 193 8.18 -39.17 1.47
C PRO A 193 6.67 -39.42 1.31
N GLY A 194 6.31 -40.36 0.44
CA GLY A 194 5.13 -41.21 0.62
C GLY A 194 3.86 -40.81 -0.12
N ASN A 195 3.75 -41.28 -1.37
CA ASN A 195 2.48 -41.65 -1.99
C ASN A 195 2.41 -43.18 -1.95
N HIS A 196 1.45 -43.74 -1.22
CA HIS A 196 0.97 -45.12 -1.35
C HIS A 196 -0.55 -45.10 -1.27
#